data_AF-A0A920NRM2-F1
#
_entry.id   AF-A0A920NRM2-F1
#
_cell.length_a   1.000
_cell.length_b   1.000
_cell.length_c   1.000
_cell.angle_alpha   90.00
_cell.angle_beta   90.00
_cell.angle_gamma   90.00
#
_symmetry.space_group_name_H-M   'P 1'
#
loop_
_entity.id
_entity.type
_entity.pdbx_description
1 polymer ?
#
loop_
_entity_poly.entity_id
_entity_poly.type
_entity_poly.pdbx_seq_one_letter_code
_entity_poly.pdbx_strand_id
1 'polypeptide(L)' 'MRWVLQAPDKKLVEKLQDEFDTSAVIAVTMANRGITSRDSSRDFFDPTLSQLTIHLL' A
#
# COMPACT_ATOMS: atom_id res chain seq x y z
N MET A 1 -9.23 -1.70 -23.20
CA MET A 1 -8.73 -1.52 -21.81
C MET A 1 -8.08 -0.15 -21.70
N ARG A 2 -8.45 0.65 -20.70
CA ARG A 2 -7.79 1.92 -20.38
C ARG A 2 -7.10 1.74 -19.03
N TRP A 3 -5.78 1.80 -19.01
CA TRP A 3 -5.02 1.77 -17.77
C TRP A 3 -5.11 3.14 -17.11
N VAL A 4 -5.60 3.18 -15.87
CA VAL A 4 -5.68 4.40 -15.06
C VAL A 4 -4.74 4.20 -13.88
N LEU A 5 -3.65 4.97 -13.85
CA LEU A 5 -2.76 5.01 -12.71
C LEU A 5 -3.39 5.93 -11.67
N GLN A 6 -3.64 5.39 -10.47
CA GLN A 6 -4.06 6.21 -9.35
C GLN A 6 -2.89 7.11 -8.92
N ALA A 7 -3.19 8.39 -8.74
CA ALA A 7 -2.28 9.36 -8.16
C ALA A 7 -2.66 9.53 -6.68
N PRO A 8 -1.91 8.92 -5.74
CA PRO A 8 -2.20 9.04 -4.32
C PRO A 8 -1.91 10.45 -3.81
N ASP A 9 -2.47 10.78 -2.65
CA ASP A 9 -2.22 12.07 -2.00
C ASP A 9 -0.73 12.30 -1.71
N LYS A 10 -0.22 13.49 -2.06
CA LYS A 10 1.21 13.81 -1.95
C LYS A 10 1.69 13.82 -0.49
N LYS A 11 0.88 14.31 0.44
CA LYS A 11 1.26 14.35 1.87
C LYS A 11 1.33 12.94 2.44
N LEU A 12 0.43 12.07 2.00
CA LEU A 12 0.51 10.64 2.36
C LEU A 12 1.80 10.01 1.84
N VAL A 13 2.18 10.28 0.59
CA VAL A 13 3.43 9.76 0.02
C VAL A 13 4.65 10.27 0.81
N GLU A 14 4.75 11.57 1.07
CA GLU A 14 5.85 12.16 1.84
C GLU A 14 5.93 11.56 3.25
N LYS A 15 4.79 11.43 3.94
CA LYS A 15 4.71 10.75 5.24
C LYS A 15 5.24 9.31 5.18
N LEU A 16 4.84 8.53 4.17
CA LEU A 16 5.27 7.14 4.02
C LEU A 16 6.75 7.02 3.66
N GLN A 17 7.32 7.97 2.90
CA GLN A 17 8.76 8.02 2.65
C GLN A 17 9.54 8.17 3.94
N ASP A 18 9.13 9.12 4.80
CA ASP A 18 9.79 9.40 6.07
C ASP A 18 9.62 8.23 7.06
N GLU A 19 8.41 7.67 7.16
CA GLU A 19 8.09 6.60 8.11
C GLU A 19 8.79 5.27 7.81
N PHE A 20 9.05 4.99 6.53
CA PHE A 20 9.68 3.74 6.08
C PHE A 20 11.12 3.92 5.59
N ASP A 21 11.67 5.14 5.62
CA ASP A 21 12.97 5.49 5.05
C ASP A 21 13.12 4.92 3.63
N THR A 22 12.21 5.35 2.73
CA THR A 22 12.08 4.73 1.40
C THR A 22 11.93 5.74 0.26
N SER A 23 12.17 5.25 -0.95
CA SER A 23 12.04 6.05 -2.16
C SER A 23 10.57 6.41 -2.45
N ALA A 24 10.36 7.52 -3.16
CA ALA A 24 9.03 7.98 -3.57
C ALA A 24 8.26 6.92 -4.37
N VAL A 25 8.93 6.12 -5.21
CA VAL A 25 8.30 5.06 -6.02
C VAL A 25 7.70 3.97 -5.13
N ILE A 26 8.40 3.59 -4.06
CA ILE A 26 7.91 2.60 -3.10
C ILE A 26 6.75 3.19 -2.29
N ALA A 27 6.87 4.43 -1.80
CA ALA A 27 5.81 5.10 -1.05
C ALA A 27 4.51 5.29 -1.88
N VAL A 28 4.61 5.66 -3.16
CA VAL A 28 3.47 5.71 -4.09
C VAL A 28 2.81 4.34 -4.24
N THR A 29 3.61 3.28 -4.34
CA THR A 29 3.10 1.91 -4.44
C THR A 29 2.34 1.51 -3.17
N MET A 30 2.89 1.85 -1.99
CA MET A 30 2.26 1.59 -0.70
C MET A 30 0.91 2.32 -0.58
N ALA A 31 0.88 3.62 -0.90
CA ALA A 31 -0.35 4.41 -0.87
C ALA A 31 -1.42 3.85 -1.83
N ASN A 32 -1.03 3.44 -3.04
CA ASN A 32 -1.94 2.81 -4.01
C ASN A 32 -2.45 1.42 -3.56
N ARG A 33 -1.80 0.80 -2.57
CA ARG A 33 -2.26 -0.45 -1.93
C ARG A 33 -3.04 -0.22 -0.64
N GLY A 34 -3.39 1.04 -0.33
CA GLY A 34 -4.16 1.40 0.85
C GLY A 34 -3.36 1.45 2.14
N ILE A 35 -2.03 1.33 2.06
CA ILE A 35 -1.15 1.46 3.24
C ILE A 35 -1.04 2.95 3.58
N THR A 36 -1.27 3.30 4.85
CA THR A 36 -1.26 4.71 5.32
C THR A 36 -0.30 4.97 6.48
N SER A 37 0.29 3.92 7.03
CA SER A 37 1.24 3.94 8.15
C SER A 37 1.93 2.58 8.28
N ARG A 38 2.95 2.51 9.14
CA ARG A 38 3.61 1.26 9.56
C ARG A 38 2.64 0.30 10.22
N ASP A 39 1.76 0.79 11.08
CA ASP A 39 0.74 -0.05 11.72
C ASP A 39 -0.23 -0.65 10.70
N SER A 40 -0.79 0.16 9.80
CA SER A 40 -1.71 -0.35 8.77
C SER A 40 -1.02 -1.24 7.73
N SER A 41 0.30 -1.13 7.58
CA SER A 41 1.05 -1.97 6.64
C SER A 41 1.12 -3.43 7.05
N ARG A 42 0.89 -3.75 8.34
CA ARG A 42 0.96 -5.12 8.85
C ARG A 42 -0.04 -6.02 8.15
N ASP A 43 -1.26 -5.55 7.90
CA ASP A 43 -2.28 -6.34 7.20
C ASP A 43 -1.86 -6.72 5.77
N PHE A 44 -0.98 -5.93 5.17
CA PHE A 44 -0.43 -6.18 3.84
C PHE A 44 0.80 -7.11 3.87
N PHE A 45 1.72 -6.88 4.81
CA PHE A 45 2.99 -7.63 4.89
C PHE A 45 2.93 -8.91 5.72
N ASP A 46 1.90 -9.05 6.57
CA ASP A 46 1.64 -10.21 7.42
C ASP A 46 0.19 -10.68 7.23
N PRO A 47 -0.15 -11.18 6.02
CA PRO A 47 -1.50 -11.58 5.72
C PRO A 47 -1.88 -12.85 6.48
N THR A 48 -3.09 -12.86 7.02
CA THR A 48 -3.71 -14.05 7.59
C THR A 48 -4.05 -15.08 6.51
N LEU A 49 -4.16 -16.35 6.90
CA LEU A 49 -4.57 -17.44 6.00
C LEU A 49 -5.90 -17.17 5.26
N SER A 50 -6.85 -16.52 5.92
CA SER A 50 -8.13 -16.14 5.30
C SER A 50 -7.97 -15.12 4.18
N GLN A 51 -6.96 -14.24 4.24
CA GLN A 51 -6.65 -13.28 3.18
C GLN A 51 -5.93 -13.91 1.97
N LEU A 52 -5.37 -15.13 2.14
CA LEU A 52 -4.66 -15.86 1.08
C LEU A 52 -5.57 -16.87 0.34
N THR A 53 -6.76 -17.13 0.86
CA THR A 53 -7.66 -18.13 0.29
C THR A 53 -8.65 -17.43 -0.65
N ILE A 54 -8.58 -17.73 -1.95
CA ILE A 54 -9.63 -17.34 -2.89
C ILE A 54 -10.89 -18.12 -2.49
N HIS A 55 -11.96 -17.41 -2.14
CA HIS A 55 -13.29 -18.00 -1.99
C HIS A 55 -13.72 -18.51 -3.38
N LEU A 56 -13.39 -19.77 -3.69
CA LEU A 56 -13.93 -20.49 -4.83
C LEU A 56 -15.40 -20.82 -4.49
N LEU A 57 -16.29 -19.92 -4.91
CA LEU A 57 -17.71 -20.22 -5.15
C LEU A 57 -17.87 -20.64 -6.61
#